data_AF-A0A522L1A7-F1
#
_entry.id   AF-A0A522L1A7-F1
#
_cell.length_a   1.000
_cell.length_b   1.000
_cell.length_c   1.000
_cell.angle_alpha   90.00
_cell.angle_beta   90.00
_cell.angle_gamma   90.00
#
_symmetry.space_group_name_H-M   'P 1'
#
loop_
_entity.id
_entity.type
_entity.pdbx_description
1 polymer ?
#
loop_
_entity_poly.entity_id
_entity_poly.type
_entity_poly.pdbx_seq_one_letter_code
_entity_poly.pdbx_strand_id
1 'polypeptide(L)'
;MKNMRYILLAAVLAGGTAFAQAPAGAGGADFVMATASSSSPARVAAMRGLHQFAARFAGDAGQLPKGFPLDVRDVGQLRHARLGWGFQVYDVSRAALMSGADMEADAQPTGIWRYEVVLHGRPIGLLTMARTDAGWSMVSLGGAKLVGDIQDVVGAYGKQAATRFRYVRVPQATADFIQVKHGAAAAQYAPLQAARSALRMQAQAASGSGLLDGSALQSQLRKVLARDTSN
;
A
#
# COMPACT_ATOMS: atom_id res chain seq x y z
N MET A 1 41.49 60.08 -15.55
CA MET A 1 40.19 60.67 -15.96
C MET A 1 39.14 60.09 -15.02
N LYS A 2 38.81 60.78 -13.93
CA LYS A 2 37.73 61.78 -13.79
C LYS A 2 36.36 61.08 -13.68
N ASN A 3 35.95 60.88 -12.41
CA ASN A 3 34.64 61.11 -11.77
C ASN A 3 33.42 60.37 -12.36
N MET A 4 32.51 59.76 -11.59
CA MET A 4 31.64 60.45 -10.64
C MET A 4 30.90 59.47 -9.71
N ARG A 5 30.85 59.85 -8.43
CA ARG A 5 30.01 59.31 -7.34
C ARG A 5 28.55 59.75 -7.53
N TYR A 6 27.57 58.95 -7.09
CA TYR A 6 26.36 59.38 -6.34
C TYR A 6 25.70 58.13 -5.72
N ILE A 7 25.92 57.89 -4.43
CA ILE A 7 25.06 58.18 -3.25
C ILE A 7 24.16 57.00 -2.87
N LEU A 8 24.31 56.63 -1.58
CA LEU A 8 23.55 55.64 -0.82
C LEU A 8 22.04 55.92 -0.82
N LEU A 9 21.26 54.84 -0.81
CA LEU A 9 20.16 54.74 0.15
C LEU A 9 20.23 53.39 0.87
N ALA A 10 20.39 53.47 2.19
CA ALA A 10 20.29 52.36 3.11
C ALA A 10 18.80 52.10 3.42
N ALA A 11 18.40 50.84 3.37
CA ALA A 11 17.26 50.34 4.11
C ALA A 11 17.69 49.03 4.80
N VAL A 12 18.15 49.18 6.04
CA VAL A 12 18.20 48.10 7.02
C VAL A 12 16.79 47.94 7.56
N LEU A 13 16.25 46.72 7.52
CA LEU A 13 15.44 46.21 8.62
C LEU A 13 15.14 44.72 8.47
N ALA A 14 15.25 44.07 9.63
CA ALA A 14 14.61 42.83 10.04
C ALA A 14 15.20 41.53 9.50
N GLY A 15 16.02 40.93 10.37
CA GLY A 15 16.33 39.52 10.35
C GLY A 15 15.07 38.66 10.28
N GLY A 16 15.16 37.62 9.47
CA GLY A 16 14.32 36.45 9.52
C GLY A 16 15.25 35.29 9.23
N THR A 17 15.60 34.54 10.27
CA THR A 17 16.29 33.27 10.19
C THR A 17 15.75 32.45 9.03
N ALA A 18 16.63 32.05 8.11
CA ALA A 18 16.34 30.97 7.18
C ALA A 18 16.03 29.73 8.00
N PHE A 19 14.74 29.49 8.26
CA PHE A 19 14.29 28.19 8.68
C PHE A 19 14.60 27.27 7.51
N ALA A 20 15.65 26.46 7.68
CA ALA A 20 15.75 25.20 7.00
C ALA A 20 14.38 24.54 7.11
N GLN A 21 13.64 24.47 5.99
CA GLN A 21 12.48 23.61 5.92
C GLN A 21 13.01 22.20 6.09
N ALA A 22 12.98 21.72 7.33
CA ALA A 22 13.02 20.30 7.62
C ALA A 22 12.01 19.64 6.68
N PRO A 23 12.35 18.50 6.05
CA PRO A 23 11.41 17.78 5.22
C PRO A 23 10.14 17.60 6.05
N ALA A 24 9.01 18.04 5.50
CA ALA A 24 7.70 17.89 6.12
C ALA A 24 7.60 16.44 6.59
N GLY A 25 7.72 16.25 7.91
CA GLY A 25 7.57 14.96 8.53
C GLY A 25 6.18 14.48 8.16
N ALA A 26 6.12 13.38 7.42
CA ALA A 26 4.93 12.56 7.33
C ALA A 26 4.74 11.88 8.71
N GLY A 27 4.40 12.70 9.70
CA GLY A 27 4.19 12.30 11.07
C GLY A 27 2.70 12.20 11.34
N GLY A 28 2.26 10.99 11.68
CA GLY A 28 1.02 10.75 12.41
C GLY A 28 -0.15 10.28 11.56
N ALA A 29 -0.36 8.95 11.61
CA ALA A 29 -1.63 8.22 11.46
C ALA A 29 -2.53 8.59 10.26
N ASP A 30 -2.98 7.63 9.44
CA ASP A 30 -4.12 6.87 9.93
C ASP A 30 -4.24 5.52 9.23
N PHE A 31 -4.23 4.50 10.08
CA PHE A 31 -4.60 3.15 9.73
C PHE A 31 -6.10 3.12 9.43
N VAL A 32 -6.43 3.22 8.15
CA VAL A 32 -7.77 2.98 7.64
C VAL A 32 -7.55 2.24 6.33
N MET A 33 -8.22 1.11 6.11
CA MET A 33 -8.58 0.76 4.72
C MET A 33 -9.39 1.94 4.24
N ALA A 34 -8.75 2.91 3.59
CA ALA A 34 -9.31 4.22 3.32
C ALA A 34 -10.72 3.99 2.81
N THR A 35 -11.69 4.31 3.67
CA THR A 35 -13.09 4.16 3.34
C THR A 35 -13.27 4.95 2.05
N ALA A 36 -14.12 4.46 1.14
CA ALA A 36 -14.26 4.95 -0.22
C ALA A 36 -14.51 6.49 -0.38
N SER A 37 -14.62 7.21 0.73
CA SER A 37 -14.96 8.62 0.94
C SER A 37 -13.78 9.61 1.03
N SER A 38 -12.51 9.22 1.13
CA SER A 38 -11.41 10.20 1.07
C SER A 38 -10.98 10.48 -0.38
N SER A 39 -11.34 11.65 -0.94
CA SER A 39 -10.93 12.08 -2.29
C SER A 39 -9.45 12.47 -2.32
N SER A 40 -8.55 11.48 -2.25
CA SER A 40 -7.12 11.73 -2.44
C SER A 40 -6.78 11.94 -3.93
N PRO A 41 -5.75 12.73 -4.27
CA PRO A 41 -5.29 12.86 -5.67
C PRO A 41 -4.98 11.51 -6.34
N ALA A 42 -4.48 10.55 -5.56
CA ALA A 42 -4.27 9.17 -6.00
C ALA A 42 -5.56 8.47 -6.41
N ARG A 43 -6.66 8.64 -5.65
CA ARG A 43 -7.97 8.06 -5.96
C ARG A 43 -8.57 8.64 -7.23
N VAL A 44 -8.47 9.96 -7.41
CA VAL A 44 -8.97 10.64 -8.63
C VAL A 44 -8.19 10.15 -9.86
N ALA A 45 -6.88 10.03 -9.76
CA ALA A 45 -6.04 9.48 -10.83
C ALA A 45 -6.35 8.00 -11.10
N ALA A 46 -6.60 7.20 -10.05
CA ALA A 46 -7.01 5.81 -10.20
C ALA A 46 -8.36 5.67 -10.92
N MET A 47 -9.36 6.50 -10.60
CA MET A 47 -10.65 6.49 -11.30
C MET A 47 -10.46 6.78 -12.78
N ARG A 48 -9.65 7.79 -13.11
CA ARG A 48 -9.31 8.11 -14.50
C ARG A 48 -8.59 6.95 -15.21
N GLY A 49 -7.62 6.34 -14.54
CA GLY A 49 -6.89 5.17 -15.06
C GLY A 49 -7.81 3.98 -15.34
N LEU A 50 -8.74 3.69 -14.43
CA LEU A 50 -9.73 2.63 -14.62
C LEU A 50 -10.64 2.92 -15.83
N HIS A 51 -11.14 4.15 -15.95
CA HIS A 51 -11.98 4.55 -17.08
C HIS A 51 -11.22 4.44 -18.42
N GLN A 52 -9.96 4.91 -18.46
CA GLN A 52 -9.11 4.80 -19.65
C GLN A 52 -8.83 3.34 -20.00
N PHE A 53 -8.59 2.48 -19.01
CA PHE A 53 -8.41 1.05 -19.22
C PHE A 53 -9.68 0.41 -19.79
N ALA A 54 -10.85 0.66 -19.19
CA ALA A 54 -12.12 0.14 -19.67
C ALA A 54 -12.44 0.62 -21.10
N ALA A 55 -12.15 1.88 -21.43
CA ALA A 55 -12.39 2.46 -22.75
C ALA A 55 -11.59 1.76 -23.86
N ARG A 56 -10.42 1.20 -23.57
CA ARG A 56 -9.62 0.43 -24.54
C ARG A 56 -10.33 -0.83 -25.04
N PHE A 57 -11.24 -1.38 -24.25
CA PHE A 57 -11.99 -2.59 -24.56
C PHE A 57 -13.45 -2.30 -24.93
N ALA A 58 -13.81 -1.03 -25.18
CA ALA A 58 -15.19 -0.64 -25.48
C ALA A 58 -15.73 -1.31 -26.77
N GLY A 59 -14.84 -1.68 -27.71
CA GLY A 59 -15.19 -2.38 -28.96
C GLY A 59 -15.08 -3.91 -28.89
N ASP A 60 -14.50 -4.47 -27.83
CA ASP A 60 -14.17 -5.90 -27.72
C ASP A 60 -15.21 -6.68 -26.90
N ALA A 61 -16.45 -6.20 -26.86
CA ALA A 61 -17.52 -6.84 -26.11
C ALA A 61 -17.75 -8.29 -26.59
N GLY A 62 -17.82 -9.23 -25.64
CA GLY A 62 -18.03 -10.66 -25.89
C GLY A 62 -16.76 -11.51 -25.88
N GLN A 63 -15.56 -10.93 -25.71
CA GLN A 63 -14.30 -11.67 -25.66
C GLN A 63 -13.48 -11.30 -24.42
N LEU A 64 -12.91 -12.30 -23.76
CA LEU A 64 -11.94 -12.11 -22.68
C LEU A 64 -10.54 -12.51 -23.16
N PRO A 65 -9.59 -11.57 -23.30
CA PRO A 65 -8.22 -11.90 -23.65
C PRO A 65 -7.62 -12.93 -22.70
N LYS A 66 -6.84 -13.88 -23.22
CA LYS A 66 -6.13 -14.85 -22.40
C LYS A 66 -5.22 -14.12 -21.41
N GLY A 67 -5.31 -14.48 -20.12
CA GLY A 67 -4.51 -13.86 -19.07
C GLY A 67 -5.01 -12.48 -18.64
N PHE A 68 -6.29 -12.16 -18.87
CA PHE A 68 -6.87 -10.89 -18.43
C PHE A 68 -6.64 -10.65 -16.92
N PRO A 69 -6.20 -9.46 -16.51
CA PRO A 69 -5.74 -9.22 -15.14
C PRO A 69 -6.86 -9.14 -14.09
N LEU A 70 -8.11 -8.99 -14.51
CA LEU A 70 -9.28 -8.85 -13.62
C LEU A 70 -10.20 -10.05 -13.74
N ASP A 71 -10.84 -10.42 -12.63
CA ASP A 71 -11.84 -11.51 -12.58
C ASP A 71 -13.19 -11.06 -13.14
N VAL A 72 -13.26 -10.96 -14.47
CA VAL A 72 -14.48 -10.66 -15.23
C VAL A 72 -14.76 -11.79 -16.20
N ARG A 73 -16.05 -11.96 -16.55
CA ARG A 73 -16.43 -12.94 -17.58
C ARG A 73 -16.28 -12.37 -18.99
N ASP A 74 -16.38 -11.05 -19.09
CA ASP A 74 -16.38 -10.30 -20.34
C ASP A 74 -15.78 -8.90 -20.11
N VAL A 75 -14.94 -8.42 -21.03
CA VAL A 75 -14.31 -7.09 -20.91
C VAL A 75 -15.32 -5.95 -21.02
N GLY A 76 -16.44 -6.17 -21.71
CA GLY A 76 -17.54 -5.21 -21.77
C GLY A 76 -18.13 -4.89 -20.40
N GLN A 77 -17.98 -5.79 -19.41
CA GLN A 77 -18.42 -5.54 -18.03
C GLN A 77 -17.65 -4.40 -17.34
N LEU A 78 -16.44 -4.07 -17.80
CA LEU A 78 -15.59 -3.05 -17.18
C LEU A 78 -16.18 -1.64 -17.24
N ARG A 79 -17.12 -1.38 -18.15
CA ARG A 79 -17.87 -0.11 -18.18
C ARG A 79 -18.64 0.18 -16.89
N HIS A 80 -18.93 -0.87 -16.11
CA HIS A 80 -19.63 -0.80 -14.82
C HIS A 80 -18.69 -0.99 -13.62
N ALA A 81 -17.39 -1.10 -13.86
CA ALA A 81 -16.41 -1.23 -12.79
C ALA A 81 -16.23 0.11 -12.06
N ARG A 82 -16.08 0.04 -10.74
CA ARG A 82 -15.87 1.20 -9.86
C ARG A 82 -14.74 0.94 -8.88
N LEU A 83 -14.19 1.99 -8.28
CA LEU A 83 -13.24 1.82 -7.18
C LEU A 83 -13.97 1.64 -5.84
N GLY A 84 -13.59 0.60 -5.11
CA GLY A 84 -13.95 0.36 -3.72
C GLY A 84 -13.03 1.10 -2.75
N TRP A 85 -12.65 0.43 -1.66
CA TRP A 85 -11.67 0.93 -0.69
C TRP A 85 -10.26 0.96 -1.28
N GLY A 86 -9.37 1.72 -0.64
CA GLY A 86 -7.96 1.80 -1.03
C GLY A 86 -7.03 1.68 0.18
N PHE A 87 -5.78 1.33 -0.08
CA PHE A 87 -4.76 1.21 0.95
C PHE A 87 -3.38 1.56 0.42
N GLN A 88 -2.55 2.12 1.30
CA GLN A 88 -1.14 2.33 1.02
C GLN A 88 -0.36 1.04 1.26
N VAL A 89 0.64 0.79 0.42
CA VAL A 89 1.57 -0.32 0.59
C VAL A 89 2.73 0.14 1.46
N TYR A 90 3.03 -0.65 2.49
CA TYR A 90 4.20 -0.45 3.35
C TYR A 90 5.20 -1.58 3.16
N ASP A 91 6.48 -1.26 3.24
CA ASP A 91 7.56 -2.24 3.17
C ASP A 91 8.35 -2.23 4.48
N VAL A 92 8.83 -3.41 4.88
CA VAL A 92 9.82 -3.55 5.96
C VAL A 92 11.16 -3.89 5.34
N SER A 93 12.18 -3.07 5.59
CA SER A 93 13.51 -3.27 5.01
C SER A 93 14.23 -4.50 5.59
N ARG A 94 15.21 -5.04 4.86
CA ARG A 94 16.06 -6.12 5.38
C ARG A 94 16.83 -5.68 6.63
N ALA A 95 17.35 -4.45 6.63
CA ALA A 95 18.11 -3.91 7.76
C ALA A 95 17.26 -3.86 9.04
N ALA A 96 16.02 -3.36 8.93
CA ALA A 96 15.03 -3.37 10.01
C ALA A 96 14.83 -4.79 10.58
N LEU A 97 14.55 -5.76 9.72
CA LEU A 97 14.37 -7.15 10.15
C LEU A 97 15.59 -7.74 10.85
N MET A 98 16.81 -7.44 10.38
CA MET A 98 18.04 -7.97 10.98
C MET A 98 18.37 -7.32 12.32
N SER A 99 18.00 -6.06 12.52
CA SER A 99 18.27 -5.32 13.76
C SER A 99 17.47 -5.82 14.98
N GLY A 100 16.36 -6.53 14.74
CA GLY A 100 15.45 -6.96 15.82
C GLY A 100 14.50 -5.86 16.30
N ALA A 101 14.47 -4.71 15.62
CA ALA A 101 13.55 -3.61 15.91
C ALA A 101 12.09 -3.97 15.57
N ASP A 102 11.16 -3.22 16.16
CA ASP A 102 9.72 -3.45 16.05
C ASP A 102 9.21 -3.28 14.62
N MET A 103 8.57 -4.32 14.09
CA MET A 103 8.13 -4.36 12.71
C MET A 103 7.00 -3.36 12.41
N GLU A 104 6.20 -2.97 13.41
CA GLU A 104 5.16 -1.95 13.25
C GLU A 104 5.78 -0.56 13.06
N ALA A 105 6.81 -0.25 13.85
CA ALA A 105 7.56 1.00 13.78
C ALA A 105 8.40 1.11 12.49
N ASP A 106 8.97 0.00 12.04
CA ASP A 106 9.87 -0.03 10.88
C ASP A 106 9.18 -0.11 9.52
N ALA A 107 7.87 -0.37 9.49
CA ALA A 107 7.11 -0.41 8.24
C ALA A 107 7.01 0.99 7.61
N GLN A 108 7.66 1.18 6.46
CA GLN A 108 7.74 2.46 5.76
C GLN A 108 6.78 2.54 4.57
N PRO A 109 6.11 3.68 4.35
CA PRO A 109 5.25 3.87 3.20
C PRO A 109 6.07 3.87 1.90
N THR A 110 5.62 3.09 0.91
CA THR A 110 6.31 2.98 -0.40
C THR A 110 5.94 4.08 -1.40
N GLY A 111 4.94 4.90 -1.07
CA GLY A 111 4.31 5.80 -2.05
C GLY A 111 3.43 5.08 -3.08
N ILE A 112 3.23 3.76 -2.94
CA ILE A 112 2.31 2.97 -3.77
C ILE A 112 0.95 2.87 -3.08
N TRP A 113 -0.11 3.07 -3.84
CA TRP A 113 -1.49 2.88 -3.39
C TRP A 113 -2.16 1.79 -4.22
N ARG A 114 -3.00 0.99 -3.59
CA ARG A 114 -3.84 0.01 -4.27
C ARG A 114 -5.30 0.29 -3.95
N TYR A 115 -6.14 0.19 -4.98
CA TYR A 115 -7.58 0.38 -4.88
C TYR A 115 -8.30 -0.88 -5.33
N GLU A 116 -9.30 -1.30 -4.55
CA GLU A 116 -10.22 -2.36 -4.95
C GLU A 116 -10.96 -1.93 -6.22
N VAL A 117 -11.00 -2.82 -7.22
CA VAL A 117 -11.86 -2.68 -8.38
C VAL A 117 -13.08 -3.57 -8.14
N VAL A 118 -14.27 -2.98 -8.17
CA VAL A 118 -15.54 -3.64 -7.86
C VAL A 118 -16.42 -3.63 -9.09
N LEU A 119 -17.05 -4.77 -9.38
CA LEU A 119 -18.09 -4.93 -10.40
C LEU A 119 -19.34 -5.53 -9.74
N HIS A 120 -20.47 -4.83 -9.82
CA HIS A 120 -21.74 -5.26 -9.20
C HIS A 120 -21.62 -5.67 -7.72
N GLY A 121 -20.80 -4.94 -6.95
CA GLY A 121 -20.57 -5.21 -5.53
C GLY A 121 -19.55 -6.33 -5.25
N ARG A 122 -19.05 -7.02 -6.27
CA ARG A 122 -18.02 -8.06 -6.15
C ARG A 122 -16.63 -7.49 -6.45
N PRO A 123 -15.60 -7.74 -5.62
CA PRO A 123 -14.23 -7.40 -5.98
C PRO A 123 -13.78 -8.23 -7.19
N ILE A 124 -13.15 -7.58 -8.16
CA ILE A 124 -12.62 -8.24 -9.37
C ILE A 124 -11.11 -8.04 -9.53
N GLY A 125 -10.48 -7.28 -8.63
CA GLY A 125 -9.04 -7.06 -8.63
C GLY A 125 -8.63 -5.79 -7.90
N LEU A 126 -7.39 -5.39 -8.14
CA LEU A 126 -6.73 -4.23 -7.60
C LEU A 126 -6.15 -3.39 -8.73
N LEU A 127 -6.26 -2.08 -8.58
CA LEU A 127 -5.59 -1.08 -9.38
C LEU A 127 -4.45 -0.48 -8.55
N THR A 128 -3.22 -0.59 -9.04
CA THR A 128 -2.02 -0.07 -8.38
C THR A 128 -1.64 1.28 -8.98
N MET A 129 -1.49 2.27 -8.10
CA MET A 129 -1.02 3.60 -8.38
C MET A 129 0.37 3.81 -7.79
N ALA A 130 1.25 4.46 -8.54
CA ALA A 130 2.52 4.95 -8.04
C ALA A 130 2.63 6.46 -8.27
N ARG A 131 3.37 7.14 -7.40
CA ARG A 131 3.73 8.54 -7.60
C ARG A 131 4.95 8.62 -8.53
N THR A 132 4.82 9.39 -9.59
CA THR A 132 5.89 9.74 -10.53
C THR A 132 6.12 11.25 -10.48
N ASP A 133 7.14 11.74 -11.19
CA ASP A 133 7.41 13.18 -11.31
C ASP A 133 6.24 13.94 -11.95
N ALA A 134 5.47 13.28 -12.80
CA ALA A 134 4.27 13.81 -13.45
C ALA A 134 2.98 13.68 -12.61
N GLY A 135 3.09 13.14 -11.38
CA GLY A 135 1.96 12.91 -10.49
C GLY A 135 1.59 11.43 -10.33
N TRP A 136 0.32 11.14 -10.05
CA TRP A 136 -0.13 9.76 -9.82
C TRP A 136 -0.40 9.05 -11.14
N SER A 137 0.22 7.87 -11.33
CA SER A 137 0.02 7.04 -12.51
C SER A 137 -0.42 5.63 -12.15
N MET A 138 -1.30 5.04 -12.97
CA MET A 138 -1.68 3.64 -12.87
C MET A 138 -0.55 2.79 -13.44
N VAL A 139 0.07 1.97 -12.58
CA VAL A 139 1.22 1.14 -12.96
C VAL A 139 0.87 -0.34 -13.14
N SER A 140 -0.22 -0.81 -12.54
CA SER A 140 -0.70 -2.17 -12.79
C SER A 140 -2.18 -2.37 -12.45
N LEU A 141 -2.77 -3.39 -13.08
CA LEU A 141 -4.05 -4.00 -12.73
C LEU A 141 -3.83 -5.49 -12.50
N GLY A 142 -4.49 -6.07 -11.50
CA GLY A 142 -4.28 -7.48 -11.17
C GLY A 142 -4.81 -7.85 -9.80
N GLY A 143 -4.26 -8.90 -9.19
CA GLY A 143 -4.47 -9.16 -7.76
C GLY A 143 -5.89 -9.60 -7.37
N ALA A 144 -6.64 -10.24 -8.27
CA ALA A 144 -7.98 -10.77 -7.97
C ALA A 144 -8.00 -11.72 -6.77
N LYS A 145 -6.97 -12.58 -6.64
CA LYS A 145 -6.82 -13.43 -5.44
C LYS A 145 -6.46 -12.62 -4.20
N LEU A 146 -5.55 -11.66 -4.35
CA LEU A 146 -5.08 -10.82 -3.23
C LEU A 146 -6.21 -10.00 -2.61
N VAL A 147 -7.10 -9.42 -3.42
CA VAL A 147 -8.25 -8.67 -2.88
C VAL A 147 -9.19 -9.56 -2.06
N GLY A 148 -9.38 -10.82 -2.47
CA GLY A 148 -10.12 -11.82 -1.70
C GLY A 148 -9.45 -12.12 -0.35
N ASP A 149 -8.14 -12.41 -0.36
CA ASP A 149 -7.38 -12.67 0.88
C ASP A 149 -7.50 -11.48 1.87
N ILE A 150 -7.48 -10.24 1.38
CA ILE A 150 -7.63 -9.04 2.21
C ILE A 150 -9.05 -8.96 2.79
N GLN A 151 -10.08 -9.21 1.98
CA GLN A 151 -11.46 -9.20 2.45
C GLN A 151 -11.71 -10.27 3.52
N ASP A 152 -11.11 -11.46 3.38
CA ASP A 152 -11.22 -12.53 4.38
C ASP A 152 -10.64 -12.08 5.74
N VAL A 153 -9.44 -11.47 5.72
CA VAL A 153 -8.82 -10.94 6.94
C VAL A 153 -9.67 -9.82 7.56
N VAL A 154 -10.14 -8.89 6.74
CA VAL A 154 -10.95 -7.76 7.21
C VAL A 154 -12.30 -8.24 7.76
N GLY A 155 -12.92 -9.22 7.12
CA GLY A 155 -14.15 -9.85 7.60
C GLY A 155 -13.96 -10.59 8.92
N ALA A 156 -12.80 -11.21 9.12
CA ALA A 156 -12.45 -11.93 10.34
C ALA A 156 -12.18 -11.01 11.54
N TYR A 157 -11.40 -9.93 11.36
CA TYR A 157 -10.93 -9.10 12.49
C TYR A 157 -11.54 -7.69 12.55
N GLY A 158 -12.24 -7.26 11.49
CA GLY A 158 -12.74 -5.89 11.35
C GLY A 158 -13.95 -5.56 12.22
N LYS A 159 -14.57 -6.56 12.86
CA LYS A 159 -15.74 -6.38 13.74
C LYS A 159 -15.37 -5.88 15.14
N GLN A 160 -14.09 -5.94 15.50
CA GLN A 160 -13.62 -5.45 16.80
C GLN A 160 -13.51 -3.92 16.79
N ALA A 161 -13.87 -3.28 17.91
CA ALA A 161 -13.80 -1.83 18.03
C ALA A 161 -12.34 -1.34 17.93
N ALA A 162 -12.15 -0.18 17.30
CA ALA A 162 -10.84 0.43 17.09
C ALA A 162 -9.82 -0.47 16.36
N THR A 163 -10.30 -1.40 15.52
CA THR A 163 -9.44 -2.19 14.63
C THR A 163 -8.90 -1.35 13.48
N ARG A 164 -7.60 -1.49 13.26
CA ARG A 164 -6.80 -0.76 12.30
C ARG A 164 -6.03 -1.74 11.43
N PHE A 165 -6.04 -1.51 10.12
CA PHE A 165 -5.37 -2.38 9.14
C PHE A 165 -4.27 -1.64 8.40
N ARG A 166 -3.17 -2.35 8.11
CA ARG A 166 -2.11 -1.89 7.21
C ARG A 166 -1.62 -3.06 6.38
N TYR A 167 -1.49 -2.87 5.07
CA TYR A 167 -0.88 -3.86 4.20
C TYR A 167 0.64 -3.69 4.22
N VAL A 168 1.34 -4.75 4.64
CA VAL A 168 2.79 -4.75 4.84
C VAL A 168 3.41 -5.83 3.99
N ARG A 169 4.43 -5.47 3.22
CA ARG A 169 5.23 -6.38 2.42
C ARG A 169 6.61 -6.52 3.02
N VAL A 170 7.17 -7.70 2.81
CA VAL A 170 8.55 -8.02 3.07
C VAL A 170 9.15 -8.47 1.73
N PRO A 171 9.58 -7.52 0.87
CA PRO A 171 9.97 -7.82 -0.51
C PRO A 171 11.06 -8.89 -0.60
N GLN A 172 12.06 -8.80 0.26
CA GLN A 172 13.17 -9.76 0.36
C GLN A 172 12.75 -11.19 0.70
N ALA A 173 11.57 -11.40 1.26
CA ALA A 173 11.04 -12.72 1.58
C ALA A 173 9.84 -13.09 0.68
N THR A 174 9.48 -12.25 -0.29
CA THR A 174 8.26 -12.39 -1.12
C THR A 174 7.01 -12.67 -0.26
N ALA A 175 6.91 -12.00 0.88
CA ALA A 175 5.88 -12.25 1.88
C ALA A 175 5.02 -11.00 2.09
N ASP A 176 3.70 -11.18 2.08
CA ASP A 176 2.73 -10.11 2.28
C ASP A 176 1.83 -10.43 3.48
N PHE A 177 1.52 -9.39 4.27
CA PHE A 177 0.74 -9.47 5.49
C PHE A 177 -0.28 -8.35 5.57
N ILE A 178 -1.33 -8.59 6.35
CA ILE A 178 -2.16 -7.51 6.90
C ILE A 178 -1.79 -7.37 8.37
N GLN A 179 -1.21 -6.24 8.72
CA GLN A 179 -1.07 -5.81 10.10
C GLN A 179 -2.46 -5.44 10.63
N VAL A 180 -2.83 -6.02 11.76
CA VAL A 180 -4.07 -5.81 12.51
C VAL A 180 -3.70 -5.23 13.87
N LYS A 181 -4.29 -4.08 14.21
CA LYS A 181 -4.05 -3.42 15.49
C LYS A 181 -5.38 -3.07 16.15
N HIS A 182 -5.53 -3.41 17.43
CA HIS A 182 -6.73 -3.12 18.22
C HIS A 182 -6.39 -2.06 19.28
N GLY A 183 -6.79 -0.81 19.05
CA GLY A 183 -6.49 0.30 19.97
C GLY A 183 -4.98 0.45 20.22
N ALA A 184 -4.58 0.41 21.49
CA ALA A 184 -3.18 0.54 21.92
C ALA A 184 -2.42 -0.81 22.01
N ALA A 185 -3.06 -1.93 21.67
CA ALA A 185 -2.42 -3.24 21.71
C ALA A 185 -1.27 -3.35 20.69
N ALA A 186 -0.35 -4.28 20.95
CA ALA A 186 0.69 -4.64 19.99
C ALA A 186 0.07 -5.09 18.66
N ALA A 187 0.69 -4.71 17.56
CA ALA A 187 0.25 -5.13 16.24
C ALA A 187 0.46 -6.63 16.04
N GLN A 188 -0.53 -7.27 15.44
CA GLN A 188 -0.46 -8.66 15.01
C GLN A 188 -0.56 -8.74 13.49
N TYR A 189 -0.12 -9.84 12.89
CA TYR A 189 0.04 -9.94 11.44
C TYR A 189 -0.69 -11.16 10.90
N ALA A 190 -1.69 -10.93 10.05
CA ALA A 190 -2.36 -11.97 9.29
C ALA A 190 -1.53 -12.29 8.03
N PRO A 191 -1.00 -13.52 7.88
CA PRO A 191 -0.27 -13.91 6.67
C PRO A 191 -1.24 -14.08 5.50
N LEU A 192 -0.94 -13.40 4.39
CA LEU A 192 -1.65 -13.59 3.12
C LEU A 192 -1.05 -14.78 2.34
N GLN A 193 -1.65 -15.15 1.21
CA GLN A 193 -1.20 -16.32 0.44
C GLN A 193 0.31 -16.31 0.14
N ALA A 194 0.86 -15.15 -0.25
CA ALA A 194 2.29 -15.01 -0.56
C ALA A 194 3.17 -15.36 0.66
N ALA A 195 2.84 -14.84 1.84
CA ALA A 195 3.56 -15.16 3.07
C ALA A 195 3.41 -16.63 3.47
N ARG A 196 2.21 -17.20 3.36
CA ARG A 196 1.96 -18.62 3.69
C ARG A 196 2.84 -19.54 2.84
N SER A 197 2.94 -19.24 1.54
CA SER A 197 3.79 -19.97 0.60
C SER A 197 5.28 -19.76 0.89
N ALA A 198 5.74 -18.51 1.04
CA ALA A 198 7.15 -18.18 1.24
C ALA A 198 7.71 -18.73 2.57
N LEU A 199 6.93 -18.61 3.65
CA LEU A 199 7.34 -19.05 4.97
C LEU A 199 7.08 -20.54 5.22
N ARG A 200 6.58 -21.28 4.20
CA ARG A 200 6.15 -22.68 4.30
C ARG A 200 5.25 -22.90 5.51
N MET A 201 4.35 -21.95 5.76
CA MET A 201 3.39 -22.06 6.85
C MET A 201 2.41 -23.14 6.44
N GLN A 202 2.60 -24.34 7.01
CA GLN A 202 1.53 -25.33 7.08
C GLN A 202 0.36 -24.68 7.83
N ALA A 203 -0.85 -25.15 7.59
CA ALA A 203 -2.09 -24.58 8.12
C ALA A 203 -2.22 -24.67 9.66
N GLN A 204 -1.14 -24.55 10.43
CA GLN A 204 -1.11 -24.30 11.88
C GLN A 204 -1.84 -23.00 12.29
N ALA A 205 -2.29 -22.17 11.35
CA ALA A 205 -3.28 -21.12 11.61
C ALA A 205 -4.71 -21.66 11.83
N ALA A 206 -4.96 -22.97 11.70
CA ALA A 206 -6.28 -23.56 11.86
C ALA A 206 -6.69 -23.82 13.33
N SER A 207 -5.78 -23.65 14.29
CA SER A 207 -6.06 -23.79 15.73
C SER A 207 -5.52 -22.58 16.50
N GLY A 208 -6.17 -21.43 16.30
CA GLY A 208 -5.82 -20.12 16.87
C GLY A 208 -6.45 -19.00 16.04
N SER A 209 -6.25 -17.74 16.43
CA SER A 209 -6.73 -16.62 15.61
C SER A 209 -6.13 -16.60 14.22
N GLY A 210 -4.96 -17.23 13.99
CA GLY A 210 -4.24 -17.18 12.70
C GLY A 210 -3.39 -15.91 12.53
N LEU A 211 -3.38 -15.04 13.54
CA LEU A 211 -2.52 -13.87 13.63
C LEU A 211 -1.16 -14.23 14.26
N LEU A 212 -0.10 -13.66 13.73
CA LEU A 212 1.26 -13.78 14.26
C LEU A 212 1.62 -12.55 15.10
N ASP A 213 2.24 -12.78 16.25
CA ASP A 213 2.92 -11.70 16.98
C ASP A 213 4.12 -11.17 16.17
N GLY A 214 4.40 -9.87 16.27
CA GLY A 214 5.48 -9.21 15.52
C GLY A 214 6.86 -9.83 15.77
N SER A 215 7.18 -10.16 17.02
CA SER A 215 8.49 -10.73 17.38
C SER A 215 8.66 -12.18 16.88
N ALA A 216 7.58 -12.96 16.91
CA ALA A 216 7.54 -14.32 16.40
C ALA A 216 7.69 -14.32 14.86
N LEU A 217 6.96 -13.44 14.18
CA LEU A 217 7.04 -13.28 12.73
C LEU A 217 8.44 -12.82 12.29
N GLN A 218 9.02 -11.82 12.94
CA GLN A 218 10.37 -11.34 12.63
C GLN A 218 11.43 -12.44 12.79
N SER A 219 11.29 -13.30 13.80
CA SER A 219 12.17 -14.45 13.99
C SER A 219 12.03 -15.48 12.86
N GLN A 220 10.82 -15.70 12.32
CA GLN A 220 10.63 -16.55 11.15
C GLN A 220 11.22 -15.93 9.88
N LEU A 221 10.98 -14.64 9.65
CA LEU A 221 11.51 -13.91 8.49
C LEU A 221 13.04 -13.92 8.47
N ARG A 222 13.69 -13.69 9.63
CA ARG A 222 15.16 -13.78 9.74
C ARG A 222 15.69 -15.15 9.34
N LYS A 223 15.04 -16.23 9.75
CA LYS A 223 15.43 -17.61 9.38
C LYS A 223 15.34 -17.85 7.88
N VAL A 224 14.33 -17.31 7.21
CA VAL A 224 14.19 -17.41 5.74
C VAL A 224 15.29 -16.60 5.06
N LEU A 225 15.48 -15.35 5.47
CA LEU A 225 16.47 -14.45 4.85
C LEU A 225 17.92 -14.88 5.04
N ALA A 226 18.22 -15.61 6.11
CA ALA A 226 19.54 -16.20 6.35
C ALA A 226 19.81 -17.41 5.45
N ARG A 227 18.78 -18.15 5.02
CA ARG A 227 18.93 -19.27 4.09
C ARG A 227 19.20 -18.81 2.67
N ASP A 228 18.57 -17.70 2.27
CA ASP A 228 18.74 -17.13 0.92
C ASP A 228 20.14 -16.55 0.68
N THR A 229 20.93 -16.29 1.72
CA THR A 229 22.34 -15.84 1.61
C THR A 229 23.36 -16.97 1.58
N SER A 230 22.94 -18.21 1.81
CA SER A 230 23.82 -19.39 1.88
C SER A 230 23.77 -20.27 0.62
N ASN A 231 23.04 -19.85 -0.41
CA ASN A 231 23.01 -20.44 -1.75
C ASN A 231 23.60 -19.44 -2.74
#